data_AF-A0A317FUH8-F1
#
_entry.id   AF-A0A317FUH8-F1
#
_cell.length_a   1.000
_cell.length_b   1.000
_cell.length_c   1.000
_cell.angle_alpha   90.00
_cell.angle_beta   90.00
_cell.angle_gamma   90.00
#
_symmetry.space_group_name_H-M   'P 1'
#
loop_
_entity.id
_entity.type
_entity.pdbx_description
1 polymer ?
#
loop_
_entity_poly.entity_id
_entity_poly.type
_entity_poly.pdbx_seq_one_letter_code
_entity_poly.pdbx_strand_id
1 'polypeptide(L)'
;MNKFDYRFDSAPDPKGKVVRYFVYTLLVFISTFLFVSLVHYVGGVLNVDVNQPLRELPTNVVFLGLLGMLVTLVLIYTVVLMLARVIFRNLGV
;
A
#
# COMPACT_ATOMS: atom_id res chain seq x y z
N MET A 1 17.81 11.97 -18.90
CA MET A 1 16.77 12.06 -17.85
C MET A 1 17.08 11.02 -16.79
N ASN A 2 17.47 11.43 -15.58
CA ASN A 2 17.62 10.49 -14.46
C ASN A 2 16.27 9.84 -14.19
N LYS A 3 16.16 8.55 -14.48
CA LYS A 3 15.01 7.73 -14.12
C LYS A 3 15.04 7.63 -12.59
N PHE A 4 13.97 8.06 -11.92
CA PHE A 4 13.86 7.89 -10.47
C PHE A 4 13.94 6.40 -10.14
N ASP A 5 14.94 6.00 -9.36
CA ASP A 5 15.15 4.61 -8.98
C ASP A 5 14.41 4.32 -7.66
N TYR A 6 13.45 3.41 -7.71
CA TYR A 6 12.64 2.98 -6.56
C TYR A 6 13.42 2.10 -5.57
N ARG A 7 14.60 1.61 -5.95
CA ARG A 7 15.43 0.81 -5.06
C ARG A 7 15.83 1.58 -3.81
N PHE A 8 15.92 0.85 -2.70
CA PHE A 8 16.35 1.40 -1.41
C PHE A 8 17.84 1.74 -1.40
N ASP A 9 18.66 0.94 -2.08
CA ASP A 9 20.12 1.03 -2.08
C ASP A 9 20.70 1.99 -3.12
N SER A 10 19.85 2.52 -4.02
CA SER A 10 20.26 3.37 -5.14
C SER A 10 20.62 4.81 -4.76
N ALA A 11 20.37 5.24 -3.52
CA ALA A 11 20.82 6.55 -3.06
C ALA A 11 22.37 6.60 -3.02
N PRO A 12 23.00 7.58 -3.71
CA PRO A 12 24.46 7.68 -3.78
C PRO A 12 25.09 8.06 -2.44
N ASP A 13 24.36 8.77 -1.58
CA ASP A 13 24.81 9.27 -0.28
C ASP A 13 24.15 8.54 0.91
N PRO A 14 24.88 8.35 2.03
CA PRO A 14 24.35 7.68 3.23
C PRO A 14 23.13 8.38 3.84
N LYS A 15 23.08 9.72 3.76
CA LYS A 15 21.95 10.52 4.25
C LYS A 15 20.69 10.26 3.42
N GLY A 16 20.80 10.26 2.10
CA GLY A 16 19.71 9.89 1.19
C GLY A 16 19.18 8.48 1.41
N LYS A 17 20.06 7.52 1.75
CA LYS A 17 19.63 6.16 2.14
C LYS A 17 18.75 6.17 3.39
N VAL A 18 19.14 6.90 4.44
CA VAL A 18 18.36 7.01 5.68
C VAL A 18 17.00 7.67 5.42
N VAL A 19 16.96 8.76 4.65
CA VAL A 19 15.70 9.43 4.27
C VAL A 19 14.80 8.46 3.50
N ARG A 20 15.35 7.67 2.57
CA ARG A 20 14.61 6.64 1.84
C ARG A 20 14.00 5.59 2.77
N TYR A 21 14.77 5.09 3.74
CA TYR A 21 14.25 4.15 4.74
C TYR A 21 13.08 4.73 5.53
N PHE A 22 13.20 5.96 6.04
CA PHE A 22 12.14 6.60 6.81
C PHE A 22 10.88 6.81 5.97
N VAL A 23 11.01 7.35 4.75
CA VAL A 23 9.88 7.60 3.85
C VAL A 23 9.16 6.30 3.49
N TYR A 24 9.90 5.26 3.07
CA TYR A 24 9.28 3.99 2.72
C TYR A 24 8.64 3.29 3.92
N THR A 25 9.26 3.34 5.10
CA THR A 25 8.67 2.77 6.33
C THR A 25 7.36 3.48 6.68
N LEU A 26 7.34 4.82 6.62
CA LEU A 26 6.13 5.60 6.86
C LEU A 26 5.05 5.29 5.83
N LEU A 27 5.42 5.19 4.56
CA LEU A 27 4.50 4.85 3.47
C LEU A 27 3.91 3.45 3.64
N VAL A 28 4.70 2.45 4.04
CA VAL A 28 4.22 1.10 4.34
C VAL A 28 3.22 1.11 5.50
N PHE A 29 3.50 1.87 6.55
CA PHE A 29 2.59 2.01 7.69
C PHE A 29 1.25 2.63 7.27
N ILE A 30 1.29 3.74 6.52
CA ILE A 30 0.08 4.40 5.98
C ILE A 30 -0.67 3.46 5.04
N SER A 31 0.04 2.73 4.18
CA SER A 31 -0.56 1.79 3.22
C SER A 31 -1.30 0.66 3.93
N THR A 32 -0.68 0.08 4.95
CA THR A 32 -1.29 -0.98 5.76
C THR A 32 -2.55 -0.48 6.45
N PHE A 33 -2.47 0.71 7.07
CA PHE A 33 -3.62 1.31 7.74
C PHE A 33 -4.79 1.58 6.78
N LEU A 34 -4.50 2.17 5.61
CA LEU A 34 -5.49 2.45 4.57
C LEU A 34 -6.11 1.17 4.03
N PHE A 35 -5.29 0.14 3.78
CA PHE A 35 -5.75 -1.15 3.29
C PHE A 35 -6.73 -1.80 4.27
N VAL A 36 -6.34 -1.91 5.54
CA VAL A 36 -7.20 -2.50 6.59
C VAL A 36 -8.49 -1.71 6.74
N SER A 37 -8.41 -0.38 6.75
CA SER A 37 -9.58 0.50 6.86
C SER A 37 -10.53 0.31 5.69
N LEU A 38 -10.00 0.22 4.47
CA LEU A 38 -10.80 0.05 3.26
C LEU A 38 -11.45 -1.33 3.21
N VAL A 39 -10.75 -2.39 3.63
CA VAL A 39 -11.32 -3.74 3.73
C VAL A 39 -12.52 -3.75 4.69
N HIS A 40 -12.39 -3.14 5.87
CA HIS A 40 -13.49 -3.06 6.83
C HIS A 40 -14.64 -2.19 6.33
N TYR A 41 -14.33 -1.07 5.66
CA TYR A 41 -15.34 -0.21 5.05
C TYR A 41 -16.14 -0.93 3.97
N VAL A 42 -15.46 -1.59 3.03
CA VAL A 42 -16.11 -2.36 1.96
C VAL A 42 -16.89 -3.54 2.54
N GLY A 43 -16.35 -4.22 3.56
CA GLY A 43 -17.08 -5.25 4.30
C GLY A 43 -18.39 -4.72 4.87
N GLY A 44 -18.36 -3.58 5.55
CA GLY A 44 -19.55 -2.91 6.07
C GLY A 44 -20.56 -2.51 4.98
N VAL A 45 -20.10 -1.96 3.86
CA VAL A 45 -20.97 -1.60 2.72
C VAL A 45 -21.65 -2.82 2.09
N LEU A 46 -20.95 -3.96 2.04
CA LEU A 46 -21.47 -5.22 1.51
C LEU A 46 -22.23 -6.04 2.56
N ASN A 47 -22.38 -5.52 3.78
CA ASN A 47 -22.98 -6.21 4.93
C ASN A 47 -22.30 -7.55 5.25
N VAL A 48 -20.97 -7.58 5.08
CA VAL A 48 -20.09 -8.72 5.37
C VAL A 48 -19.24 -8.38 6.58
N ASP A 49 -19.36 -9.17 7.64
CA ASP A 49 -18.41 -9.10 8.75
C ASP A 49 -17.06 -9.66 8.30
N VAL A 50 -16.04 -8.82 8.25
CA VAL A 50 -14.68 -9.21 7.83
C VAL A 50 -14.00 -10.08 8.89
N ASN A 51 -14.44 -10.01 10.15
CA ASN A 51 -13.84 -10.76 11.25
C ASN A 51 -14.43 -12.17 11.41
N GLN A 52 -15.49 -12.50 10.66
CA GLN A 52 -16.10 -13.81 10.73
C GLN A 52 -15.21 -14.88 10.06
N PRO A 53 -15.27 -16.15 10.52
CA PRO A 53 -14.51 -17.22 9.90
C PRO A 53 -14.86 -17.42 8.42
N LEU A 54 -13.85 -17.52 7.55
CA LEU A 54 -14.04 -17.67 6.10
C LEU A 54 -14.91 -18.87 5.69
N ARG A 55 -14.95 -19.93 6.50
CA ARG A 55 -15.76 -21.14 6.27
C ARG A 55 -17.27 -20.90 6.41
N GLU A 56 -17.65 -19.82 7.09
CA GLU A 56 -19.05 -19.43 7.34
C GLU A 56 -19.57 -18.50 6.23
N LEU A 57 -18.66 -18.02 5.36
CA LEU A 57 -18.98 -17.16 4.25
C LEU A 57 -19.27 -17.96 2.96
N PRO A 58 -20.23 -17.50 2.14
CA PRO A 58 -20.41 -18.03 0.80
C PRO A 58 -19.12 -17.93 -0.02
N THR A 59 -18.74 -19.02 -0.69
CA THR A 59 -17.47 -19.11 -1.42
C THR A 59 -17.30 -18.01 -2.48
N ASN A 60 -18.37 -17.63 -3.15
CA ASN A 60 -18.39 -16.51 -4.12
C ASN A 60 -18.04 -15.16 -3.46
N VAL A 61 -18.50 -14.90 -2.24
CA VAL A 61 -18.18 -13.69 -1.47
C VAL A 61 -16.71 -13.69 -1.08
N VAL A 62 -16.16 -14.84 -0.66
CA VAL A 62 -14.74 -14.98 -0.35
C VAL A 62 -13.87 -14.70 -1.58
N PHE A 63 -14.20 -15.27 -2.73
CA PHE A 63 -13.46 -15.02 -3.98
C PHE A 63 -13.55 -13.55 -4.43
N LEU A 64 -14.73 -12.93 -4.32
CA LEU A 64 -14.90 -11.52 -4.65
C LEU A 64 -14.10 -10.62 -3.69
N GLY A 65 -14.08 -10.96 -2.40
CA GLY A 65 -13.27 -10.29 -1.39
C GLY A 65 -11.77 -10.38 -1.70
N LEU A 66 -11.27 -11.58 -2.02
CA LEU A 66 -9.88 -11.78 -2.42
C LEU A 66 -9.51 -10.98 -3.67
N LEU A 67 -10.37 -10.97 -4.69
CA LEU A 67 -10.16 -10.17 -5.91
C LEU A 67 -10.11 -8.66 -5.56
N GLY A 68 -11.04 -8.19 -4.75
CA GLY A 68 -11.10 -6.81 -4.29
C GLY A 68 -9.85 -6.41 -3.50
N MET A 69 -9.35 -7.29 -2.63
CA MET A 69 -8.10 -7.09 -1.90
C MET A 69 -6.91 -6.98 -2.85
N LEU A 70 -6.80 -7.83 -3.86
CA LEU A 70 -5.72 -7.77 -4.85
C LEU A 70 -5.74 -6.45 -5.63
N VAL A 71 -6.91 -6.05 -6.14
CA VAL A 71 -7.07 -4.79 -6.86
C VAL A 71 -6.72 -3.60 -5.97
N THR A 72 -7.21 -3.59 -4.75
CA THR A 72 -6.92 -2.54 -3.77
C THR A 72 -5.42 -2.45 -3.47
N LEU A 73 -4.75 -3.59 -3.29
CA LEU A 73 -3.32 -3.64 -3.00
C LEU A 73 -2.51 -3.07 -4.17
N VAL A 74 -2.87 -3.40 -5.41
CA VAL A 74 -2.25 -2.82 -6.62
C VAL A 74 -2.44 -1.31 -6.67
N LEU A 75 -3.65 -0.81 -6.39
CA LEU A 75 -3.95 0.62 -6.39
C LEU A 75 -3.15 1.37 -5.32
N ILE A 76 -3.18 0.87 -4.07
CA ILE A 76 -2.42 1.47 -2.96
C ILE A 76 -0.94 1.51 -3.30
N TYR A 77 -0.37 0.39 -3.77
CA TYR A 77 1.05 0.33 -4.10
C TYR A 77 1.43 1.30 -5.22
N THR A 78 0.58 1.42 -6.24
CA THR A 78 0.77 2.39 -7.33
C THR A 78 0.80 3.83 -6.80
N VAL A 79 -0.17 4.21 -5.96
CA VAL A 79 -0.24 5.54 -5.34
C VAL A 79 0.98 5.80 -4.44
N VAL A 80 1.38 4.81 -3.66
CA VAL A 80 2.53 4.89 -2.74
C VAL A 80 3.83 5.12 -3.49
N LEU A 81 4.08 4.41 -4.59
CA LEU A 81 5.25 4.63 -5.44
C LEU A 81 5.22 6.02 -6.11
N MET A 82 4.04 6.50 -6.52
CA MET A 82 3.91 7.88 -7.03
C MET A 82 4.23 8.91 -5.94
N LEU A 83 3.70 8.73 -4.73
CA LEU A 83 3.97 9.61 -3.59
C LEU A 83 5.45 9.61 -3.22
N ALA A 84 6.08 8.43 -3.13
CA ALA A 84 7.52 8.30 -2.90
C ALA A 84 8.30 9.15 -3.91
N ARG A 85 8.01 9.00 -5.20
CA ARG A 85 8.66 9.77 -6.27
C ARG A 85 8.48 11.28 -6.10
N VAL A 86 7.28 11.74 -5.71
CA VAL A 86 7.01 13.17 -5.46
C VAL A 86 7.80 13.67 -4.25
N ILE A 87 7.80 12.92 -3.15
CA ILE A 87 8.51 13.25 -1.92
C ILE A 87 10.02 13.40 -2.20
N PHE A 88 10.64 12.40 -2.82
CA PHE A 88 12.08 12.44 -3.08
C PHE A 88 12.45 13.56 -4.06
N ARG A 89 11.64 13.80 -5.11
CA ARG A 89 11.83 14.94 -6.02
C ARG A 89 11.80 16.28 -5.29
N ASN A 90 10.90 16.46 -4.32
CA ASN A 90 10.79 17.70 -3.55
C ASN A 90 11.90 17.85 -2.51
N LEU A 91 12.41 16.74 -1.97
CA LEU A 91 13.54 16.73 -1.04
C LEU A 91 14.90 16.90 -1.74
N GLY A 92 14.95 16.79 -3.07
CA GLY A 92 16.18 16.84 -3.85
C GLY A 92 17.05 15.58 -3.69
N VAL A 93 16.43 14.43 -3.40
CA VAL A 93 17.05 13.12 -3.11
C VAL A 93 16.61 12.06 -4.14
#